data_AF-A0A075K595-F1
#
_entry.id   AF-A0A075K595-F1
#
_cell.length_a   1.000
_cell.length_b   1.000
_cell.length_c   1.000
_cell.angle_alpha   90.00
_cell.angle_beta   90.00
_cell.angle_gamma   90.00
#
_symmetry.space_group_name_H-M   'P 1'
#
loop_
_entity.id
_entity.type
_entity.pdbx_description
1 polymer ?
#
loop_
_entity_poly.entity_id
_entity_poly.type
_entity_poly.pdbx_seq_one_letter_code
_entity_poly.pdbx_strand_id
1 'polypeptide(L)'
;MHIFSPSTGQLKVARLAVSTLTLAMTLALAGCASTPPPDGAMNQAQMQLQAARDVDASAYDPIDLGNAQSKFQQAQNAMAKRDYDVAAQLADESRADAELARAKSRLAAARAQIQSKTSTNQQLRDQIEQSLSEQQQQNQSQAAGLPPQQQTQDMPAPTSSQLGEPIQQGQGFQTYPQNPNPDQPAPPSSTDQGGHL
;
A
#
# COMPACT_ATOMS: atom_id res chain seq x y z
N MET A 1 99.16 -13.20 -20.08
CA MET A 1 98.08 -14.20 -20.13
C MET A 1 96.97 -13.78 -19.17
N HIS A 2 95.74 -13.90 -19.67
CA HIS A 2 94.41 -13.61 -19.13
C HIS A 2 94.21 -13.12 -17.68
N ILE A 3 93.58 -11.95 -17.65
CA ILE A 3 92.75 -11.30 -16.64
C ILE A 3 91.69 -12.27 -16.08
N PHE A 4 91.44 -12.26 -14.77
CA PHE A 4 90.21 -12.77 -14.18
C PHE A 4 89.77 -11.87 -13.01
N SER A 5 88.77 -11.04 -13.26
CA SER A 5 88.05 -10.26 -12.25
C SER A 5 86.80 -11.02 -11.80
N PRO A 6 86.51 -11.14 -10.49
CA PRO A 6 85.22 -11.65 -10.03
C PRO A 6 84.17 -10.53 -9.98
N SER A 7 83.04 -10.78 -10.63
CA SER A 7 81.84 -9.93 -10.66
C SER A 7 80.98 -10.17 -9.42
N THR A 8 81.01 -9.23 -8.48
CA THR A 8 80.08 -9.12 -7.35
C THR A 8 78.82 -8.37 -7.79
N GLY A 9 77.66 -9.05 -7.96
CA GLY A 9 76.44 -8.31 -8.33
C GLY A 9 75.11 -9.07 -8.47
N GLN A 10 75.08 -10.40 -8.42
CA GLN A 10 73.91 -11.16 -8.90
C GLN A 10 72.85 -11.48 -7.81
N LEU A 11 73.17 -11.35 -6.52
CA LEU A 11 72.31 -11.84 -5.43
C LEU A 11 71.15 -10.91 -5.04
N LYS A 12 71.22 -9.60 -5.33
CA LYS A 12 70.14 -8.64 -5.00
C LYS A 12 69.03 -8.61 -6.04
N VAL A 13 69.37 -8.78 -7.33
CA VAL A 13 68.41 -8.76 -8.44
C VAL A 13 67.54 -10.02 -8.43
N ALA A 14 68.11 -11.19 -8.10
CA ALA A 14 67.36 -12.43 -7.98
C ALA A 14 66.31 -12.39 -6.84
N ARG A 15 66.60 -11.71 -5.71
CA ARG A 15 65.68 -11.61 -4.57
C ARG A 15 64.50 -10.68 -4.83
N LEU A 16 64.71 -9.57 -5.55
CA LEU A 16 63.60 -8.69 -5.94
C LEU A 16 62.72 -9.34 -7.02
N ALA A 17 63.31 -10.00 -8.02
CA ALA A 17 62.55 -10.65 -9.09
C ALA A 17 61.64 -11.79 -8.59
N VAL A 18 62.10 -12.57 -7.60
CA VAL A 18 61.30 -13.65 -6.99
C VAL A 18 60.16 -13.09 -6.13
N SER A 19 60.37 -11.97 -5.43
CA SER A 19 59.35 -11.35 -4.58
C SER A 19 58.24 -10.63 -5.36
N THR A 20 58.55 -10.08 -6.53
CA THR A 20 57.54 -9.48 -7.41
C THR A 20 56.71 -10.55 -8.12
N LEU A 21 57.33 -11.69 -8.46
CA LEU A 21 56.65 -12.79 -9.14
C LEU A 21 55.64 -13.50 -8.22
N THR A 22 55.95 -13.66 -6.93
CA THR A 22 55.02 -14.24 -5.96
C THR A 22 53.83 -13.33 -5.66
N LEU A 23 54.03 -12.01 -5.58
CA LEU A 23 52.93 -11.04 -5.38
C LEU A 23 52.02 -10.92 -6.61
N ALA A 24 52.58 -11.01 -7.82
CA ALA A 24 51.80 -11.04 -9.05
C ALA A 24 50.98 -12.35 -9.18
N MET A 25 51.53 -13.48 -8.72
CA MET A 25 50.84 -14.77 -8.75
C MET A 25 49.67 -14.85 -7.76
N THR A 26 49.78 -14.22 -6.57
CA THR A 26 48.65 -14.19 -5.62
C THR A 26 47.52 -13.25 -6.06
N LEU A 27 47.83 -12.16 -6.78
CA LEU A 27 46.79 -11.31 -7.40
C LEU A 27 46.09 -12.02 -8.58
N ALA A 28 46.78 -12.90 -9.31
CA ALA A 28 46.18 -13.69 -10.38
C ALA A 28 45.26 -14.82 -9.86
N LEU A 29 45.52 -15.35 -8.65
CA LEU A 29 44.66 -16.34 -7.99
C LEU A 29 43.45 -15.72 -7.25
N ALA A 30 43.36 -14.39 -7.17
CA ALA A 30 42.16 -13.70 -6.70
C ALA A 30 41.07 -13.60 -7.79
N GLY A 31 41.37 -14.02 -9.04
CA GLY A 31 40.36 -14.35 -10.05
C GLY A 31 39.83 -15.75 -9.78
N CYS A 32 38.67 -15.82 -9.13
CA CYS A 32 38.07 -17.03 -8.58
C CYS A 32 38.17 -18.26 -9.49
N ALA A 33 38.57 -19.37 -8.89
CA ALA A 33 38.18 -20.69 -9.32
C ALA A 33 36.64 -20.73 -9.51
N SER A 34 36.17 -20.79 -10.76
CA SER A 34 34.80 -21.16 -11.15
C SER A 34 33.70 -20.57 -10.25
N THR A 35 33.26 -19.34 -10.52
CA THR A 35 32.04 -18.82 -9.89
C THR A 35 30.85 -19.71 -10.24
N PRO A 36 30.15 -20.31 -9.26
CA PRO A 36 29.01 -21.17 -9.52
C PRO A 36 27.83 -20.34 -10.06
N PRO A 37 26.89 -20.95 -10.81
CA PRO A 37 25.69 -20.27 -11.26
C PRO A 37 24.89 -19.63 -10.10
N PRO A 38 24.49 -18.34 -10.21
CA PRO A 38 23.78 -17.61 -9.16
C PRO A 38 22.26 -17.87 -9.16
N ASP A 39 21.84 -19.14 -9.16
CA ASP A 39 20.42 -19.52 -9.27
C ASP A 39 19.55 -18.93 -8.15
N GLY A 40 20.12 -18.78 -6.94
CA GLY A 40 19.44 -18.16 -5.81
C GLY A 40 19.09 -16.69 -6.06
N ALA A 41 20.01 -15.90 -6.62
CA ALA A 41 19.77 -14.49 -6.94
C ALA A 41 18.74 -14.36 -8.08
N MET A 42 18.84 -15.21 -9.11
CA MET A 42 17.89 -15.25 -10.21
C MET A 42 16.47 -15.54 -9.72
N ASN A 43 16.30 -16.54 -8.85
CA ASN A 43 14.99 -16.89 -8.30
C ASN A 43 14.42 -15.77 -7.42
N GLN A 44 15.24 -15.12 -6.60
CA GLN A 44 14.79 -13.98 -5.79
C GLN A 44 14.32 -12.79 -6.65
N ALA A 45 15.07 -12.45 -7.69
CA ALA A 45 14.69 -11.40 -8.63
C ALA A 45 13.36 -11.72 -9.32
N GLN A 46 13.18 -12.97 -9.77
CA GLN A 46 11.92 -13.43 -10.38
C GLN A 46 10.74 -13.34 -9.42
N MET A 47 10.92 -13.76 -8.16
CA MET A 47 9.87 -13.65 -7.14
C MET A 47 9.47 -12.19 -6.88
N GLN A 48 10.44 -11.26 -6.81
CA GLN A 48 10.12 -9.85 -6.59
C GLN A 48 9.46 -9.20 -7.80
N LEU A 49 9.87 -9.58 -9.02
CA LEU A 49 9.16 -9.16 -10.24
C LEU A 49 7.69 -9.60 -10.22
N GLN A 50 7.42 -10.83 -9.78
CA GLN A 50 6.05 -11.29 -9.63
C GLN A 50 5.30 -10.52 -8.53
N ALA A 51 5.92 -10.32 -7.37
CA ALA A 51 5.33 -9.59 -6.27
C ALA A 51 5.05 -8.11 -6.59
N ALA A 52 5.80 -7.50 -7.52
CA ALA A 52 5.52 -6.18 -8.06
C ALA A 52 4.33 -6.20 -9.04
N ARG A 53 4.24 -7.23 -9.89
CA ARG A 53 3.08 -7.42 -10.79
C ARG A 53 1.79 -7.66 -10.02
N ASP A 54 1.83 -8.40 -8.91
CA ASP A 54 0.67 -8.72 -8.08
C ASP A 54 0.03 -7.48 -7.43
N VAL A 55 0.75 -6.35 -7.36
CA VAL A 55 0.23 -5.06 -6.89
C VAL A 55 -0.03 -4.07 -8.03
N ASP A 56 -0.19 -4.58 -9.24
CA ASP A 56 -0.43 -3.81 -10.47
C ASP A 56 0.62 -2.71 -10.72
N ALA A 57 1.90 -3.03 -10.48
CA ALA A 57 2.97 -2.06 -10.71
C ALA A 57 3.06 -1.58 -12.17
N SER A 58 2.52 -2.31 -13.14
CA SER A 58 2.40 -1.84 -14.53
C SER A 58 1.48 -0.62 -14.67
N ALA A 59 0.48 -0.47 -13.80
CA ALA A 59 -0.44 0.66 -13.81
C ALA A 59 0.08 1.84 -12.97
N TYR A 60 0.70 1.55 -11.83
CA TYR A 60 1.09 2.57 -10.86
C TYR A 60 2.57 3.00 -10.95
N ASP A 61 3.48 2.13 -11.41
CA ASP A 61 4.90 2.43 -11.55
C ASP A 61 5.55 1.66 -12.73
N PRO A 62 5.15 1.97 -13.98
CA PRO A 62 5.62 1.24 -15.17
C PRO A 62 7.11 1.41 -15.45
N ILE A 63 7.72 2.52 -15.00
CA ILE A 63 9.12 2.83 -15.28
C ILE A 63 10.05 1.91 -14.49
N ASP A 64 9.87 1.83 -13.17
CA ASP A 64 10.73 0.98 -12.33
C ASP A 64 10.46 -0.50 -12.57
N LEU A 65 9.21 -0.89 -12.83
CA LEU A 65 8.89 -2.26 -13.24
C LEU A 65 9.56 -2.63 -14.57
N GLY A 66 9.57 -1.72 -15.55
CA GLY A 66 10.25 -1.91 -16.83
C GLY A 66 11.77 -2.04 -16.67
N ASN A 67 12.37 -1.20 -15.82
CA ASN A 67 13.79 -1.27 -15.47
C ASN A 67 14.15 -2.62 -14.85
N ALA A 68 13.38 -3.08 -13.88
CA ALA A 68 13.56 -4.39 -13.25
C ALA A 68 13.50 -5.53 -14.29
N GLN A 69 12.50 -5.52 -15.17
CA GLN A 69 12.35 -6.55 -16.20
C GLN A 69 13.51 -6.55 -17.20
N SER A 70 13.95 -5.36 -17.62
CA SER A 70 15.08 -5.21 -18.53
C SER A 70 16.37 -5.75 -17.90
N LYS A 71 16.64 -5.42 -16.64
CA LYS A 71 17.82 -5.93 -15.92
C LYS A 71 17.76 -7.44 -15.73
N PHE A 72 16.59 -7.99 -15.39
CA PHE A 72 16.42 -9.44 -15.29
C PHE A 72 16.66 -10.15 -16.63
N GLN A 73 16.21 -9.56 -17.75
CA GLN A 73 16.52 -10.09 -19.07
C GLN A 73 18.02 -10.06 -19.37
N GLN A 74 18.71 -8.98 -19.00
CA GLN A 74 20.16 -8.90 -19.12
C GLN A 74 20.86 -9.94 -18.23
N ALA A 75 20.36 -10.18 -17.02
CA ALA A 75 20.86 -11.22 -16.12
C ALA A 75 20.72 -12.62 -16.74
N GLN A 76 19.57 -12.94 -17.34
CA GLN A 76 19.35 -14.19 -18.07
C GLN A 76 20.31 -14.34 -19.26
N ASN A 77 20.58 -13.25 -19.98
CA ASN A 77 21.54 -13.26 -21.08
C ASN A 77 22.98 -13.50 -20.57
N ALA A 78 23.37 -12.92 -19.43
CA ALA A 78 24.66 -13.16 -18.78
C ALA A 78 24.78 -14.61 -18.26
N MET A 79 23.70 -15.17 -17.68
CA MET A 79 23.61 -16.59 -17.32
C MET A 79 23.88 -17.49 -18.53
N ALA A 80 23.26 -17.20 -19.67
CA ALA A 80 23.45 -17.97 -20.90
C ALA A 80 24.89 -17.91 -21.44
N LYS A 81 25.57 -16.78 -21.22
CA LYS A 81 27.00 -16.59 -21.55
C LYS A 81 27.95 -17.17 -20.52
N ARG A 82 27.43 -17.67 -19.38
CA ARG A 82 28.20 -18.13 -18.21
C ARG A 82 28.98 -17.00 -17.51
N ASP A 83 28.55 -15.75 -17.71
CA ASP A 83 29.07 -14.57 -17.02
C ASP A 83 28.37 -14.44 -15.66
N TYR A 84 28.62 -15.38 -14.76
CA TYR A 84 27.86 -15.56 -13.52
C TYR A 84 27.95 -14.38 -12.55
N ASP A 85 29.08 -13.69 -12.49
CA ASP A 85 29.24 -12.51 -11.64
C ASP A 85 28.37 -11.35 -12.12
N VAL A 86 28.30 -11.15 -13.43
CA VAL A 86 27.45 -10.13 -14.07
C VAL A 86 25.98 -10.50 -13.92
N ALA A 87 25.64 -11.78 -14.08
CA ALA A 87 24.29 -12.28 -13.85
C ALA A 87 23.81 -12.03 -12.42
N ALA A 88 24.66 -12.30 -11.42
CA ALA A 88 24.35 -12.07 -10.02
C ALA A 88 24.07 -10.58 -9.73
N GLN A 89 24.95 -9.69 -10.21
CA GLN A 89 24.78 -8.23 -10.03
C GLN A 89 23.49 -7.73 -10.67
N LEU A 90 23.24 -8.10 -11.94
CA LEU A 90 22.02 -7.69 -12.65
C LEU A 90 20.75 -8.25 -12.01
N ALA A 91 20.80 -9.47 -11.46
CA ALA A 91 19.67 -10.06 -10.73
C ALA A 91 19.39 -9.29 -9.43
N ASP A 92 20.42 -8.93 -8.67
CA ASP A 92 20.26 -8.13 -7.45
C ASP A 92 19.72 -6.72 -7.73
N GLU A 93 20.22 -6.06 -8.78
CA GLU A 93 19.69 -4.77 -9.23
C GLU A 93 18.23 -4.90 -9.68
N SER A 94 17.90 -5.94 -10.46
CA SER A 94 16.52 -6.22 -10.85
C SER A 94 15.60 -6.45 -9.65
N ARG A 95 16.10 -7.15 -8.62
CA ARG A 95 15.36 -7.40 -7.38
C ARG A 95 15.06 -6.09 -6.67
N ALA A 96 16.06 -5.22 -6.52
CA ALA A 96 15.90 -3.92 -5.87
C ALA A 96 14.93 -3.01 -6.64
N ASP A 97 15.03 -2.96 -7.97
CA ASP A 97 14.10 -2.19 -8.80
C ASP A 97 12.66 -2.71 -8.69
N ALA A 98 12.46 -4.03 -8.63
CA ALA A 98 11.14 -4.63 -8.47
C ALA A 98 10.54 -4.32 -7.09
N GLU A 99 11.35 -4.34 -6.03
CA GLU A 99 10.92 -3.94 -4.68
C GLU A 99 10.55 -2.46 -4.62
N LEU A 100 11.33 -1.60 -5.28
CA LEU A 100 11.02 -0.17 -5.42
C LEU A 100 9.69 0.03 -6.14
N ALA A 101 9.49 -0.61 -7.29
CA ALA A 101 8.26 -0.53 -8.07
C ALA A 101 7.05 -0.98 -7.24
N ARG A 102 7.18 -2.09 -6.50
CA ARG A 102 6.14 -2.59 -5.60
C ARG A 102 5.80 -1.59 -4.50
N ALA A 103 6.79 -0.99 -3.86
CA ALA A 103 6.60 -0.02 -2.78
C ALA A 103 5.90 1.25 -3.30
N LYS A 104 6.37 1.79 -4.43
CA LYS A 104 5.75 2.95 -5.08
C LYS A 104 4.32 2.67 -5.53
N SER A 105 4.05 1.48 -6.06
CA SER A 105 2.72 1.08 -6.49
C SER A 105 1.73 0.99 -5.33
N ARG A 106 2.15 0.38 -4.22
CA ARG A 106 1.34 0.36 -2.98
C ARG A 106 1.05 1.77 -2.46
N LEU A 107 2.04 2.66 -2.50
CA LEU A 107 1.87 4.05 -2.10
C LEU A 107 0.88 4.78 -3.00
N ALA A 108 0.98 4.61 -4.32
CA ALA A 108 0.07 5.21 -5.29
C ALA A 108 -1.37 4.71 -5.10
N ALA A 109 -1.55 3.40 -4.94
CA ALA A 109 -2.85 2.79 -4.66
C ALA A 109 -3.45 3.33 -3.35
N ALA A 110 -2.66 3.42 -2.28
CA ALA A 110 -3.12 3.98 -1.00
C ALA A 110 -3.54 5.46 -1.14
N ARG A 111 -2.77 6.27 -1.89
CA ARG A 111 -3.13 7.67 -2.17
C ARG A 111 -4.44 7.79 -2.94
N ALA A 112 -4.65 6.95 -3.96
CA ALA A 112 -5.89 6.92 -4.72
C ALA A 112 -7.09 6.56 -3.83
N GLN A 113 -6.93 5.58 -2.92
CA GLN A 113 -7.97 5.23 -1.95
C GLN A 113 -8.28 6.37 -0.98
N ILE A 114 -7.26 7.06 -0.47
CA ILE A 114 -7.45 8.23 0.40
C ILE A 114 -8.22 9.31 -0.34
N GLN A 115 -7.82 9.64 -1.57
CA GLN A 115 -8.48 10.67 -2.37
C GLN A 115 -9.94 10.32 -2.67
N SER A 116 -10.23 9.07 -3.00
CA SER A 116 -11.60 8.58 -3.18
C SER A 116 -12.44 8.76 -1.92
N LYS A 117 -11.93 8.32 -0.76
CA LYS A 117 -12.64 8.47 0.53
C LYS A 117 -12.84 9.94 0.92
N THR A 118 -11.84 10.79 0.68
CA THR A 118 -11.97 12.24 0.93
C THR A 118 -13.03 12.87 0.04
N SER A 119 -13.06 12.52 -1.25
CA SER A 119 -14.09 12.98 -2.18
C SER A 119 -15.49 12.54 -1.75
N THR A 120 -15.66 11.28 -1.33
CA THR A 120 -16.95 10.78 -0.81
C THR A 120 -17.36 11.51 0.47
N ASN A 121 -16.42 11.76 1.39
CA ASN A 121 -16.72 12.53 2.59
C ASN A 121 -17.16 13.96 2.26
N GLN A 122 -16.52 14.61 1.29
CA GLN A 122 -16.90 15.95 0.87
C GLN A 122 -18.31 15.94 0.26
N GLN A 123 -18.60 15.00 -0.64
CA GLN A 123 -19.92 14.86 -1.26
C GLN A 123 -21.03 14.65 -0.21
N LEU A 124 -20.77 13.85 0.82
CA LEU A 124 -21.73 13.64 1.91
C LEU A 124 -21.96 14.92 2.72
N ARG A 125 -20.92 15.73 2.96
CA ARG A 125 -21.05 17.02 3.66
C ARG A 125 -21.87 18.01 2.84
N ASP A 126 -21.60 18.08 1.54
CA ASP A 126 -22.32 18.96 0.62
C ASP A 126 -23.81 18.57 0.53
N GLN A 127 -24.12 17.26 0.51
CA GLN A 127 -25.50 16.76 0.52
C GLN A 127 -26.24 17.12 1.81
N ILE A 128 -25.57 17.04 2.97
CA ILE A 128 -26.16 17.45 4.25
C ILE A 128 -26.48 18.95 4.22
N GLU A 129 -25.55 19.80 3.78
CA GLU A 129 -25.75 21.24 3.67
C GLU A 129 -26.89 21.59 2.71
N GLN A 130 -26.94 20.95 1.53
CA GLN A 130 -28.03 21.10 0.58
C GLN A 130 -29.37 20.72 1.21
N SER A 131 -29.48 19.56 1.86
CA SER A 131 -30.72 19.12 2.50
C SER A 131 -31.20 20.06 3.62
N LEU A 132 -30.28 20.66 4.38
CA LEU A 132 -30.60 21.64 5.41
C LEU A 132 -31.14 22.94 4.80
N SER A 133 -30.54 23.40 3.69
CA SER A 133 -31.01 24.58 2.96
C SER A 133 -32.40 24.35 2.33
N GLU A 134 -32.65 23.17 1.77
CA GLU A 134 -33.95 22.76 1.23
C GLU A 134 -35.03 22.73 2.32
N GLN A 135 -34.71 22.17 3.50
CA GLN A 135 -35.62 22.18 4.66
C GLN A 135 -35.94 23.61 5.12
N GLN A 136 -34.94 24.51 5.18
CA GLN A 136 -35.16 25.91 5.53
C GLN A 136 -36.06 26.64 4.51
N GLN A 137 -35.90 26.33 3.23
CA GLN A 137 -36.69 26.95 2.16
C GLN A 137 -38.13 26.41 2.13
N GLN A 138 -38.33 25.12 2.42
CA GLN A 138 -39.66 24.54 2.64
C GLN A 138 -40.35 25.15 3.86
N ASN A 139 -39.63 25.33 4.98
CA ASN A 139 -40.21 25.91 6.18
C ASN A 139 -40.61 27.39 5.99
N GLN A 140 -39.81 28.18 5.26
CA GLN A 140 -40.15 29.58 4.93
C GLN A 140 -41.34 29.70 3.98
N SER A 141 -41.45 28.82 2.99
CA SER A 141 -42.59 28.83 2.06
C SER A 141 -43.89 28.36 2.71
N GLN A 142 -43.82 27.40 3.65
CA GLN A 142 -44.97 27.05 4.50
C GLN A 142 -45.36 28.22 5.42
N ALA A 143 -44.39 28.92 6.02
CA ALA A 143 -44.62 30.10 6.87
C ALA A 143 -45.34 31.25 6.11
N ALA A 144 -45.03 31.46 4.84
CA ALA A 144 -45.63 32.52 4.02
C ALA A 144 -47.03 32.18 3.47
N GLY A 145 -47.42 30.90 3.46
CA GLY A 145 -48.73 30.43 3.02
C GLY A 145 -49.79 30.38 4.12
N LEU A 146 -49.42 30.56 5.39
CA LEU A 146 -50.40 30.62 6.48
C LEU A 146 -51.17 31.95 6.42
N PRO A 147 -52.51 31.93 6.52
CA PRO A 147 -53.27 33.17 6.71
C PRO A 147 -52.76 33.89 7.96
N PRO A 148 -52.74 35.24 8.00
CA PRO A 148 -52.31 35.97 9.17
C PRO A 148 -53.05 35.44 10.39
N GLN A 149 -52.31 34.87 11.34
CA GLN A 149 -52.87 34.38 12.58
C GLN A 149 -53.53 35.59 13.26
N GLN A 150 -54.86 35.65 13.20
CA GLN A 150 -55.63 36.50 14.09
C GLN A 150 -55.24 36.05 15.49
N GLN A 151 -54.52 36.92 16.20
CA GLN A 151 -54.17 36.77 17.60
C GLN A 151 -55.43 36.30 18.33
N THR A 152 -55.40 35.08 18.85
CA THR A 152 -56.48 34.54 19.68
C THR A 152 -56.56 35.42 20.92
N GLN A 153 -57.43 36.41 20.85
CA GLN A 153 -57.76 37.33 21.92
C GLN A 153 -58.26 36.51 23.11
N ASP A 154 -57.75 36.85 24.30
CA ASP A 154 -58.02 36.24 25.60
C ASP A 154 -59.40 35.59 25.72
N MET A 155 -59.43 34.26 25.71
CA MET A 155 -60.51 33.50 26.31
C MET A 155 -60.00 32.98 27.65
N PRO A 156 -60.60 33.37 28.80
CA PRO A 156 -60.19 32.86 30.09
C PRO A 156 -60.41 31.34 30.13
N ALA A 157 -59.41 30.61 30.63
CA ALA A 157 -59.47 29.15 30.77
C ALA A 157 -60.70 28.74 31.60
N PRO A 158 -61.46 27.70 31.21
CA PRO A 158 -62.34 27.04 32.15
C PRO A 158 -61.48 26.38 33.23
N THR A 159 -61.64 26.80 34.47
CA THR A 159 -61.19 26.05 35.63
C THR A 159 -61.93 24.72 35.62
N SER A 160 -61.22 23.61 35.37
CA SER A 160 -61.43 22.26 35.93
C SER A 160 -61.00 21.18 34.93
N SER A 161 -59.84 20.57 35.15
CA SER A 161 -59.65 19.15 34.86
C SER A 161 -58.76 18.57 35.93
N GLN A 162 -59.38 17.70 36.71
CA GLN A 162 -58.89 17.17 37.96
C GLN A 162 -57.73 16.20 37.73
N LEU A 163 -56.88 16.13 38.75
CA LEU A 163 -55.83 15.15 38.97
C LEU A 163 -56.42 13.73 38.91
N GLY A 164 -56.31 13.07 37.76
CA GLY A 164 -56.57 11.63 37.61
C GLY A 164 -55.30 10.84 37.93
N GLU A 165 -55.44 9.86 38.82
CA GLU A 165 -54.43 8.95 39.40
C GLU A 165 -53.53 8.20 38.38
N PRO A 166 -52.39 7.63 38.84
CA PRO A 166 -51.32 7.16 37.97
C PRO A 166 -51.56 5.75 37.43
N ILE A 167 -51.45 5.55 36.12
CA ILE A 167 -51.44 4.21 35.53
C ILE A 167 -49.99 3.78 35.23
N GLN A 168 -49.55 2.87 36.11
CA GLN A 168 -48.51 1.85 36.03
C GLN A 168 -47.43 1.91 34.94
N GLN A 169 -46.21 2.05 35.45
CA GLN A 169 -44.97 1.61 34.83
C GLN A 169 -45.07 0.13 34.44
N GLY A 170 -44.80 -0.15 33.18
CA GLY A 170 -44.66 -1.50 32.68
C GLY A 170 -45.21 -1.58 31.27
N GLN A 171 -44.36 -1.27 30.29
CA GLN A 171 -44.07 -2.11 29.12
C GLN A 171 -43.01 -1.35 28.30
N GLY A 172 -41.86 -2.01 28.14
CA GLY A 172 -40.67 -1.43 27.52
C GLY A 172 -40.89 -1.00 26.07
N PHE A 173 -40.02 -0.10 25.64
CA PHE A 173 -39.84 0.35 24.27
C PHE A 173 -39.74 -0.84 23.32
N GLN A 174 -40.80 -1.14 22.57
CA GLN A 174 -40.71 -1.98 21.38
C GLN A 174 -40.47 -1.07 20.18
N THR A 175 -39.20 -0.85 19.84
CA THR A 175 -38.82 -0.30 18.54
C THR A 175 -38.77 -1.43 17.52
N TYR A 176 -39.89 -1.70 16.85
CA TYR A 176 -39.90 -2.45 15.59
C TYR A 176 -40.26 -1.51 14.45
N PRO A 177 -39.45 -1.42 13.37
CA PRO A 177 -39.90 -0.78 12.16
C PRO A 177 -40.99 -1.65 11.51
N GLN A 178 -42.16 -1.07 11.30
CA GLN A 178 -43.25 -1.66 10.53
C GLN A 178 -42.78 -1.84 9.07
N ASN A 179 -42.50 -3.08 8.67
CA ASN A 179 -42.19 -3.42 7.29
C ASN A 179 -43.48 -3.32 6.44
N PRO A 180 -43.59 -2.42 5.45
CA PRO A 180 -44.83 -2.21 4.69
C PRO A 180 -45.08 -3.27 3.60
N ASN A 181 -44.20 -4.26 3.43
CA ASN A 181 -44.24 -5.21 2.33
C ASN A 181 -44.47 -6.65 2.83
N PRO A 182 -45.62 -7.30 2.51
CA PRO A 182 -45.95 -8.65 2.99
C PRO A 182 -45.17 -9.79 2.30
N ASP A 183 -44.46 -9.52 1.20
CA ASP A 183 -43.81 -10.55 0.38
C ASP A 183 -42.29 -10.70 0.58
N GLN A 184 -41.70 -10.07 1.60
CA GLN A 184 -40.25 -10.08 1.80
C GLN A 184 -39.84 -10.99 2.97
N PRO A 185 -39.06 -12.08 2.74
CA PRO A 185 -38.56 -12.92 3.82
C PRO A 185 -37.59 -12.15 4.72
N ALA A 186 -37.72 -12.33 6.03
CA ALA A 186 -36.89 -11.66 7.03
C ALA A 186 -35.38 -12.01 6.87
N PRO A 187 -34.46 -11.06 7.11
CA PRO A 187 -33.03 -11.37 7.16
C PRO A 187 -32.71 -12.22 8.41
N PRO A 188 -31.76 -13.17 8.33
CA PRO A 188 -31.39 -13.99 9.47
C PRO A 188 -30.73 -13.14 10.56
N SER A 189 -31.23 -13.26 11.78
CA SER A 189 -30.66 -12.69 13.00
C SER A 189 -29.26 -13.26 13.24
N SER A 190 -28.24 -12.41 13.09
CA SER A 190 -26.88 -12.72 13.52
C SER A 190 -26.80 -12.49 15.03
N THR A 191 -26.97 -13.55 15.80
CA THR A 191 -26.70 -13.57 17.24
C THR A 191 -25.19 -13.51 17.46
N ASP A 192 -24.64 -12.30 17.55
CA ASP A 192 -23.28 -12.08 18.04
C ASP A 192 -23.31 -12.05 19.58
N GLN A 193 -23.10 -13.22 20.19
CA GLN A 193 -22.84 -13.34 21.61
C GLN A 193 -21.43 -12.79 21.89
N GLY A 194 -21.37 -11.53 22.35
CA GLY A 194 -20.18 -10.99 22.99
C GLY A 194 -19.85 -11.78 24.26
N GLY A 195 -18.85 -12.65 24.15
CA GLY A 195 -18.31 -13.37 25.29
C GLY A 195 -16.93 -13.93 24.99
N HIS A 196 -15.88 -13.16 25.27
CA HIS A 196 -14.52 -13.69 25.48
C HIS A 196 -13.74 -12.81 26.47
N LEU A 197 -13.38 -13.46 27.58
CA LEU A 197 -12.17 -13.37 28.42
C LEU A 197 -11.22 -12.18 28.22
#